data_AF-A0A2M7TZL1-F1
#
_entry.id   AF-A0A2M7TZL1-F1
#
_cell.length_a   1.000
_cell.length_b   1.000
_cell.length_c   1.000
_cell.angle_alpha   90.00
_cell.angle_beta   90.00
_cell.angle_gamma   90.00
#
_symmetry.space_group_name_H-M   'P 1'
#
loop_
_entity.id
_entity.type
_entity.pdbx_description
1 polymer ?
#
loop_
_entity_poly.entity_id
_entity_poly.type
_entity_poly.pdbx_seq_one_letter_code
_entity_poly.pdbx_strand_id
1 'polypeptide(L)'
;MLAIIIWMFIYAIVVAASIIFIGKPISGILNLKSLLMLLFDWRFLFGGILALGARFIFVIINNLASNHPRLSDAHLTVAALATQGSIIAIILANIIFLDEHLRPVQLLGAAVILIGVFLVFR
;
A
#
# COMPACT_ATOMS: atom_id res chain seq x y z
N MET A 1 -7.92 9.21 -17.49
CA MET A 1 -7.22 7.91 -17.33
C MET A 1 -5.73 8.03 -16.99
N LEU A 2 -4.88 8.67 -17.80
CA LEU A 2 -3.43 8.73 -17.55
C LEU A 2 -3.07 9.27 -16.14
N ALA A 3 -3.74 10.35 -15.70
CA ALA A 3 -3.54 10.90 -14.37
C ALA A 3 -3.86 9.90 -13.23
N ILE A 4 -4.92 9.08 -13.39
CA ILE A 4 -5.28 8.05 -12.41
C ILE A 4 -4.17 7.01 -12.32
N ILE A 5 -3.65 6.54 -13.45
CA ILE A 5 -2.56 5.56 -13.50
C ILE A 5 -1.29 6.10 -12.83
N ILE A 6 -0.93 7.36 -13.10
CA ILE A 6 0.22 8.02 -12.46
C ILE A 6 0.02 8.06 -10.94
N TRP A 7 -1.17 8.48 -10.46
CA TRP A 7 -1.46 8.51 -9.04
C TRP A 7 -1.47 7.13 -8.39
N MET A 8 -1.91 6.08 -9.08
CA MET A 8 -1.83 4.70 -8.60
C MET A 8 -0.38 4.26 -8.41
N PHE A 9 0.53 4.64 -9.32
CA PHE A 9 1.95 4.34 -9.20
C PHE A 9 2.59 5.08 -8.02
N ILE A 10 2.30 6.38 -7.88
CA ILE A 10 2.75 7.19 -6.74
C ILE A 10 2.23 6.60 -5.43
N TYR A 11 0.95 6.24 -5.38
CA TYR A 11 0.32 5.59 -4.23
C TYR A 11 1.08 4.32 -3.83
N ALA A 12 1.37 3.44 -4.79
CA ALA A 12 2.09 2.20 -4.53
C ALA A 12 3.47 2.43 -3.92
N ILE A 13 4.22 3.41 -4.43
CA ILE A 13 5.53 3.80 -3.90
C ILE A 13 5.40 4.33 -2.47
N VAL A 14 4.45 5.24 -2.22
CA VAL A 14 4.28 5.85 -0.89
C VAL A 14 3.87 4.81 0.16
N VAL A 15 3.01 3.86 -0.21
CA VAL A 15 2.64 2.73 0.68
C VAL A 15 3.84 1.84 0.95
N ALA A 16 4.58 1.43 -0.09
CA ALA A 16 5.76 0.59 0.08
C ALA A 16 6.83 1.28 0.96
N ALA A 17 7.08 2.57 0.73
CA ALA A 17 7.96 3.38 1.57
C ALA A 17 7.49 3.40 3.02
N SER A 18 6.21 3.65 3.28
CA SER A 18 5.63 3.63 4.64
C SER A 18 5.93 2.31 5.37
N ILE A 19 5.77 1.17 4.68
CA ILE A 19 6.03 -0.16 5.25
C ILE A 19 7.51 -0.38 5.54
N ILE A 20 8.43 0.05 4.67
CA ILE A 20 9.88 -0.07 4.91
C ILE A 20 10.26 0.62 6.24
N PHE A 21 9.69 1.79 6.52
CA PHE A 21 9.99 2.51 7.75
C PHE A 21 9.39 1.84 9.00
N ILE A 22 8.26 1.13 8.88
CA ILE A 22 7.61 0.43 10.00
C ILE A 22 8.21 -0.95 10.23
N GLY A 23 8.69 -1.65 9.18
CA GLY A 23 8.94 -3.08 9.16
C GLY A 23 10.07 -3.62 10.05
N LYS A 24 10.75 -2.79 10.85
CA LYS A 24 11.74 -3.30 11.81
C LYS A 24 11.03 -3.68 13.11
N PRO A 25 10.98 -4.98 13.46
CA PRO A 25 10.27 -5.43 14.66
C PRO A 25 10.88 -4.79 15.90
N ILE A 26 10.01 -4.31 16.78
CA ILE A 26 10.43 -3.86 18.10
C ILE A 26 10.87 -5.11 18.86
N SER A 27 12.16 -5.23 19.12
CA SER A 27 12.75 -6.33 19.87
C SER A 27 12.33 -6.24 21.33
N GLY A 28 11.20 -6.86 21.69
CA GLY A 28 10.78 -6.98 23.08
C GLY A 28 9.30 -7.33 23.28
N ILE A 29 8.94 -7.67 24.52
CA ILE A 29 7.56 -7.88 24.96
C ILE A 29 6.77 -6.59 24.73
N LEU A 30 5.61 -6.70 24.06
CA LEU A 30 4.67 -5.61 23.84
C LEU A 30 4.05 -5.19 25.18
N ASN A 31 4.72 -4.28 25.88
CA ASN A 31 4.21 -3.59 27.07
C ASN A 31 3.76 -2.18 26.70
N LEU A 32 2.87 -1.60 27.51
CA LEU A 32 2.35 -0.23 27.32
C LEU A 32 3.48 0.81 27.16
N LYS A 33 4.59 0.62 27.89
CA LYS A 33 5.79 1.45 27.78
C LYS A 33 6.44 1.38 26.39
N SER A 34 6.58 0.18 25.84
CA SER A 34 7.15 -0.06 24.50
C SER A 34 6.27 0.59 23.42
N LEU A 35 4.95 0.51 23.59
CA LEU A 35 3.97 1.08 22.67
C LEU A 35 3.91 2.61 22.74
N LEU A 36 4.14 3.23 23.90
CA LEU A 36 4.27 4.69 24.01
C LEU A 36 5.60 5.19 23.44
N MET A 37 6.70 4.44 23.62
CA MET A 37 7.99 4.77 23.00
C MET A 37 7.92 4.79 21.47
N LEU A 38 7.06 3.96 20.89
CA LEU A 38 6.81 3.87 19.46
C LEU A 38 6.28 5.20 18.87
N LEU A 39 5.50 5.98 19.64
CA LEU A 39 5.04 7.32 19.24
C LEU A 39 6.18 8.34 19.11
N PHE A 40 7.34 8.07 19.70
CA PHE A 40 8.53 8.92 19.61
C PHE A 40 9.61 8.33 18.69
N ASP A 41 9.38 7.16 18.10
CA ASP A 41 10.30 6.56 17.14
C ASP A 41 10.18 7.29 15.79
N TRP A 42 11.30 7.83 15.30
CA TRP A 42 11.33 8.59 14.05
C TRP A 42 10.89 7.75 12.83
N ARG A 43 11.23 6.46 12.80
CA ARG A 43 10.85 5.57 11.70
C ARG A 43 9.35 5.32 11.73
N PHE A 44 8.78 5.12 12.92
CA PHE A 44 7.33 5.00 13.05
C PHE A 44 6.62 6.29 12.64
N LEU A 45 7.07 7.45 13.12
CA LEU A 45 6.47 8.74 12.77
C LEU A 45 6.53 9.01 11.27
N PHE A 46 7.69 8.79 10.66
CA PHE A 46 7.85 8.98 9.21
C PHE A 46 7.02 7.99 8.40
N GLY A 47 7.01 6.71 8.79
CA GLY A 47 6.15 5.68 8.22
C GLY A 47 4.67 6.04 8.35
N GLY A 48 4.25 6.59 9.49
CA GLY A 48 2.90 7.06 9.76
C GLY A 48 2.49 8.26 8.90
N ILE A 49 3.38 9.24 8.72
CA ILE A 49 3.15 10.39 7.84
C ILE A 49 2.99 9.91 6.38
N LEU A 50 3.83 8.98 5.93
CA LEU A 50 3.69 8.39 4.60
C LEU A 50 2.38 7.60 4.45
N ALA A 51 1.97 6.85 5.48
CA ALA A 51 0.69 6.15 5.49
C ALA A 51 -0.50 7.13 5.38
N LEU A 52 -0.43 8.25 6.09
CA LEU A 52 -1.42 9.33 5.99
C LEU A 52 -1.41 9.96 4.59
N GLY A 53 -0.21 10.21 4.03
CA GLY A 53 -0.03 10.67 2.65
C GLY A 53 -0.67 9.73 1.63
N ALA A 54 -0.50 8.42 1.80
CA ALA A 54 -1.16 7.41 0.96
C ALA A 54 -2.69 7.51 1.04
N ARG A 55 -3.26 7.83 2.20
CA ARG A 55 -4.72 8.05 2.34
C ARG A 55 -5.21 9.27 1.57
N PHE A 56 -4.44 10.36 1.55
CA PHE A 56 -4.78 11.51 0.71
C PHE A 56 -4.70 11.16 -0.78
N ILE A 57 -3.67 10.43 -1.22
CA ILE A 57 -3.55 9.98 -2.61
C ILE A 57 -4.71 9.06 -2.99
N PHE A 58 -5.12 8.16 -2.10
CA PHE A 58 -6.29 7.30 -2.32
C PHE A 58 -7.56 8.13 -2.58
N VAL A 59 -7.80 9.18 -1.79
CA VAL A 59 -8.93 10.09 -2.00
C VAL A 59 -8.82 10.81 -3.35
N ILE A 60 -7.62 11.23 -3.75
CA ILE A 60 -7.38 11.84 -5.08
C ILE A 60 -7.72 10.85 -6.19
N ILE A 61 -7.24 9.61 -6.13
CA ILE A 61 -7.55 8.55 -7.11
C ILE A 61 -9.07 8.34 -7.17
N ASN A 62 -9.72 8.21 -6.03
CA ASN A 62 -11.16 7.99 -5.92
C ASN A 62 -11.94 9.15 -6.55
N ASN A 63 -11.58 10.39 -6.24
CA ASN A 63 -12.23 11.58 -6.79
C ASN A 63 -11.98 11.73 -8.30
N LEU A 64 -10.78 11.40 -8.79
CA LEU A 64 -10.51 11.41 -10.22
C LEU A 64 -11.30 10.32 -10.96
N ALA A 65 -11.49 9.16 -10.34
CA ALA A 65 -12.29 8.08 -10.90
C ALA A 65 -13.79 8.41 -10.88
N SER A 66 -14.30 9.02 -9.80
CA SER A 66 -15.71 9.40 -9.68
C SER A 66 -16.13 10.45 -10.71
N ASN A 67 -15.23 11.37 -11.07
CA ASN A 67 -15.47 12.40 -12.06
C ASN A 67 -15.26 11.94 -13.51
N HIS A 68 -14.84 10.69 -13.74
CA HIS A 68 -14.57 10.18 -15.08
C HIS A 68 -15.82 9.47 -15.66
N PRO A 69 -16.32 9.84 -16.86
CA PRO A 69 -17.61 9.35 -17.38
C PRO A 69 -17.75 7.83 -17.52
N ARG A 70 -16.63 7.10 -17.59
CA ARG A 70 -16.59 5.63 -17.72
C ARG A 70 -16.29 4.90 -16.41
N LEU A 71 -15.86 5.60 -15.37
CA LEU A 71 -15.39 5.01 -14.10
C LEU A 71 -16.19 5.51 -12.89
N SER A 72 -17.14 6.43 -13.09
CA SER A 72 -17.92 7.05 -12.01
C SER A 72 -18.61 6.02 -11.13
N ASP A 73 -19.15 4.95 -11.73
CA ASP A 73 -19.93 3.95 -11.00
C ASP A 73 -19.03 2.94 -10.26
N ALA A 74 -17.76 2.85 -10.66
CA ALA A 74 -16.76 1.93 -10.13
C ALA A 74 -15.58 2.65 -9.44
N HIS A 75 -15.75 3.91 -9.05
CA HIS A 75 -14.68 4.76 -8.50
C HIS A 75 -13.99 4.16 -7.26
N LEU A 76 -14.78 3.64 -6.32
CA LEU A 76 -14.27 2.94 -5.14
C LEU A 76 -13.53 1.66 -5.51
N THR A 77 -14.02 0.93 -6.52
CA THR A 77 -13.35 -0.26 -7.05
C THR A 77 -11.98 0.12 -7.62
N VAL A 78 -11.88 1.18 -8.43
CA VAL A 78 -10.59 1.67 -8.95
C VAL A 78 -9.62 2.02 -7.82
N ALA A 79 -10.09 2.68 -6.77
CA ALA A 79 -9.26 3.02 -5.62
C ALA A 79 -8.82 1.77 -4.84
N ALA A 80 -9.71 0.80 -4.60
CA ALA A 80 -9.37 -0.48 -3.99
C ALA A 80 -8.34 -1.26 -4.82
N LEU A 81 -8.37 -1.14 -6.13
CA LEU A 81 -7.41 -1.76 -7.04
C LEU A 81 -6.03 -1.08 -6.98
N ALA A 82 -5.97 0.22 -6.71
CA ALA A 82 -4.69 0.88 -6.38
C ALA A 82 -4.07 0.28 -5.11
N THR A 83 -4.89 -0.03 -4.10
CA THR A 83 -4.47 -0.72 -2.87
C THR A 83 -4.01 -2.14 -3.12
N GLN A 84 -4.68 -2.90 -3.99
CA GLN A 84 -4.24 -4.25 -4.31
C GLN A 84 -2.98 -4.25 -5.18
N GLY A 85 -2.88 -3.32 -6.14
CA GLY A 85 -1.70 -3.15 -6.98
C GLY A 85 -0.46 -2.75 -6.17
N SER A 86 -0.62 -1.99 -5.09
CA SER A 86 0.51 -1.63 -4.22
C SER A 86 1.16 -2.83 -3.54
N ILE A 87 0.46 -3.97 -3.40
CA ILE A 87 1.02 -5.22 -2.86
C ILE A 87 2.29 -5.62 -3.61
N ILE A 88 2.34 -5.46 -4.93
CA ILE A 88 3.54 -5.78 -5.72
C ILE A 88 4.71 -4.90 -5.29
N ALA A 89 4.48 -3.59 -5.16
CA ALA A 89 5.51 -2.64 -4.72
C ALA A 89 5.97 -2.94 -3.29
N ILE A 90 5.07 -3.35 -2.41
CA ILE A 90 5.37 -3.75 -1.03
C ILE A 90 6.26 -5.01 -1.02
N ILE A 91 5.91 -6.04 -1.80
CA ILE A 91 6.69 -7.28 -1.88
C ILE A 91 8.10 -6.98 -2.37
N LEU A 92 8.23 -6.18 -3.45
CA LEU A 92 9.54 -5.78 -3.97
C LEU A 92 10.34 -4.97 -2.94
N ALA A 93 9.69 -4.04 -2.24
CA ALA A 93 10.31 -3.26 -1.18
C ALA A 93 10.80 -4.15 -0.02
N ASN A 94 10.01 -5.11 0.42
CA ASN A 94 10.39 -6.02 1.50
C ASN A 94 11.59 -6.90 1.12
N ILE A 95 11.62 -7.41 -0.11
CA ILE A 95 12.76 -8.20 -0.61
C ILE A 95 14.03 -7.34 -0.68
N ILE A 96 13.94 -6.11 -1.20
CA ILE A 96 15.11 -5.26 -1.46
C ILE A 96 15.65 -4.60 -0.17
N PHE A 97 14.78 -4.15 0.73
CA PHE A 97 15.17 -3.31 1.87
C PHE A 97 15.10 -4.00 3.23
N LEU A 98 14.33 -5.08 3.36
CA LEU A 98 14.11 -5.78 4.64
C LEU A 98 14.62 -7.23 4.62
N ASP A 99 15.17 -7.70 3.50
CA ASP A 99 15.57 -9.10 3.26
C ASP A 99 14.44 -10.12 3.55
N GLU A 100 13.19 -9.65 3.50
CA GLU A 100 12.01 -10.48 3.72
C GLU A 100 11.59 -11.19 2.44
N HIS A 101 11.63 -12.52 2.47
CA HIS A 101 11.28 -13.37 1.35
C HIS A 101 9.93 -14.05 1.60
N LEU A 102 9.01 -13.88 0.65
CA LEU A 102 7.75 -14.61 0.67
C LEU A 102 7.98 -16.09 0.37
N ARG A 103 7.26 -16.96 1.07
CA ARG A 103 7.18 -18.38 0.75
C ARG A 103 6.46 -18.58 -0.59
N PRO A 104 6.75 -19.66 -1.34
CA PRO A 104 6.08 -19.95 -2.61
C PRO A 104 4.55 -19.96 -2.52
N VAL A 105 3.98 -20.42 -1.40
CA VAL A 105 2.52 -20.42 -1.16
C VAL A 105 1.95 -18.99 -1.05
N GLN A 106 2.69 -18.06 -0.43
CA GLN A 106 2.28 -16.66 -0.31
C GLN A 106 2.35 -15.94 -1.66
N LEU A 107 3.37 -16.25 -2.48
CA LEU A 107 3.46 -15.78 -3.86
C LEU A 107 2.29 -16.27 -4.72
N LEU A 108 1.88 -17.53 -4.56
CA LEU A 108 0.73 -18.09 -5.26
C LEU A 108 -0.57 -17.38 -4.83
N GLY A 109 -0.74 -17.13 -3.54
CA GLY A 109 -1.85 -16.31 -3.03
C GLY A 109 -1.87 -14.89 -3.61
N ALA A 110 -0.71 -14.22 -3.68
CA ALA A 110 -0.59 -12.90 -4.31
C ALA A 110 -0.96 -12.94 -5.80
N ALA A 111 -0.52 -13.97 -6.53
CA ALA A 111 -0.86 -14.16 -7.94
C ALA A 111 -2.37 -14.34 -8.16
N VAL A 112 -3.06 -15.10 -7.31
CA VAL A 112 -4.52 -15.28 -7.37
C VAL A 112 -5.25 -13.95 -7.19
N ILE A 113 -4.82 -13.13 -6.22
CA ILE A 113 -5.39 -11.80 -6.00
C ILE A 113 -5.21 -10.93 -7.26
N LEU A 114 -4.01 -10.88 -7.83
CA LEU A 114 -3.72 -10.10 -9.04
C LEU A 114 -4.52 -10.56 -10.26
N ILE A 115 -4.74 -11.87 -10.42
CA ILE A 115 -5.60 -12.42 -11.47
C ILE A 115 -7.06 -12.03 -11.24
N GLY A 116 -7.54 -12.09 -10.00
CA GLY A 116 -8.89 -11.64 -9.64
C GLY A 116 -9.11 -10.17 -10.01
N VAL A 117 -8.12 -9.32 -9.73
CA VAL A 117 -8.12 -7.91 -10.18
C VAL A 117 -8.20 -7.80 -11.69
N PHE A 118 -7.38 -8.55 -12.43
CA PHE A 118 -7.38 -8.51 -13.89
C PHE A 118 -8.73 -8.91 -14.49
N LEU A 119 -9.39 -9.94 -13.94
CA LEU A 119 -10.69 -10.40 -14.41
C LEU A 119 -11.81 -9.37 -14.22
N VAL A 120 -11.76 -8.56 -13.15
CA VAL A 120 -12.74 -7.47 -12.93
C VAL A 120 -12.69 -6.42 -14.05
N PHE A 121 -11.56 -6.30 -14.76
CA PHE A 121 -11.37 -5.31 -15.83
C PHE A 121 -11.72 -5.79 -17.23
N ARG A 122 -12.08 -7.07 -17.40
CA ARG A 122 -12.45 -7.64 -18.70
C ARG A 122 -13.95 -7.83 -18.81
#